data_AF-A0A3T0I149-F1
#
_entry.id   AF-A0A3T0I149-F1
#
_cell.length_a   1.000
_cell.length_b   1.000
_cell.length_c   1.000
_cell.angle_alpha   90.00
_cell.angle_beta   90.00
_cell.angle_gamma   90.00
#
_symmetry.space_group_name_H-M   'P 1'
#
loop_
_entity.id
_entity.type
_entity.pdbx_description
1 polymer ?
#
loop_
_entity_poly.entity_id
_entity_poly.type
_entity_poly.pdbx_seq_one_letter_code
_entity_poly.pdbx_strand_id
1 'polypeptide(L)' 'MFSNIGVPGLILILVLALIIFGPKKLPEIGRAFGQTLKEFKKSTRELTEDVMDDIKDEKEKLTK' A
#
# COMPACT_ATOMS: atom_id res chain seq x y z
N MET A 1 22.25 -6.78 -20.79
CA MET A 1 23.30 -5.90 -20.21
C MET A 1 22.87 -5.22 -18.91
N PHE A 2 21.60 -4.80 -18.74
CA PHE A 2 21.12 -4.19 -17.48
C PHE A 2 20.80 -5.17 -16.34
N SER A 3 20.54 -6.45 -16.61
CA SER A 3 20.19 -7.42 -15.55
C SER A 3 21.34 -7.77 -14.59
N ASN A 4 22.60 -7.47 -14.95
CA ASN A 4 23.76 -7.65 -14.06
C ASN A 4 23.98 -6.47 -13.10
N ILE A 5 23.19 -5.40 -13.22
CA ILE A 5 23.35 -4.18 -12.43
C ILE A 5 22.81 -4.35 -11.00
N GLY A 6 21.90 -5.31 -10.79
CA GLY A 6 21.49 -5.79 -9.47
C GLY A 6 21.16 -4.69 -8.44
N VAL A 7 21.39 -5.00 -7.16
CA VAL A 7 21.27 -4.04 -6.05
C VAL A 7 22.20 -2.83 -6.24
N PRO A 8 23.46 -2.95 -6.74
CA PRO A 8 24.36 -1.81 -6.89
C PRO A 8 23.84 -0.67 -7.76
N GLY A 9 23.21 -0.94 -8.92
CA GLY A 9 22.68 0.17 -9.72
C GLY A 9 21.35 0.69 -9.23
N LEU A 10 20.57 -0.10 -8.48
CA LEU A 10 19.40 0.44 -7.78
C LEU A 10 19.84 1.49 -6.75
N ILE A 11 20.95 1.24 -6.03
CA ILE A 11 21.56 2.23 -5.13
C ILE A 11 22.00 3.48 -5.90
N LEU A 12 22.64 3.34 -7.07
CA LEU A 12 23.07 4.48 -7.89
C LEU A 12 21.88 5.37 -8.30
N ILE A 13 20.78 4.76 -8.75
CA ILE A 13 19.55 5.47 -9.09
C ILE A 13 18.97 6.16 -7.85
N LEU A 14 18.97 5.48 -6.70
CA LEU A 14 18.52 6.06 -5.43
C LEU A 14 19.35 7.28 -5.06
N VAL A 15 20.67 7.24 -5.19
CA VAL A 15 21.55 8.38 -4.91
C VAL A 15 21.22 9.56 -5.82
N LEU A 16 21.03 9.34 -7.13
CA LEU A 16 20.60 10.41 -8.05
C LEU A 16 19.25 11.00 -7.68
N ALA A 17 18.28 10.15 -7.33
CA ALA A 17 16.97 10.59 -6.85
C ALA A 17 17.09 11.41 -5.56
N LEU A 18 17.95 10.99 -4.63
CA LEU A 18 18.21 11.71 -3.37
C LEU A 18 18.90 13.05 -3.59
N ILE A 19 19.71 13.21 -4.65
CA ILE A 19 20.30 14.51 -5.01
C ILE A 19 19.21 15.47 -5.51
N ILE A 20 18.28 14.99 -6.33
CA ILE A 20 17.21 15.81 -6.91
C ILE A 20 16.13 16.14 -5.86
N PHE A 21 15.65 15.14 -5.13
CA PHE A 21 14.53 15.29 -4.20
C PHE A 21 14.96 15.56 -2.75
N GLY A 22 16.19 15.21 -2.38
CA GLY A 22 16.70 15.31 -1.01
C GLY A 22 16.36 14.07 -0.15
N PRO A 23 17.24 13.67 0.79
CA PRO A 23 17.04 12.47 1.62
C PRO A 23 15.90 12.57 2.62
N LYS A 24 15.44 13.78 2.93
CA LYS A 24 14.30 14.00 3.84
C LYS A 24 12.94 13.79 3.16
N LYS A 25 12.85 13.99 1.84
CA LYS A 25 11.57 13.95 1.12
C LYS A 25 11.05 12.54 0.87
N LEU A 26 11.93 11.59 0.61
CA LEU A 26 11.55 10.18 0.43
C LEU A 26 10.83 9.61 1.67
N PRO A 27 11.37 9.74 2.90
CA PRO A 27 10.67 9.34 4.13
C PRO A 27 9.38 10.11 4.39
N GLU A 28 9.35 11.41 4.07
CA GLU A 28 8.17 12.27 4.24
C GLU A 28 7.00 11.80 3.36
N ILE A 29 7.27 11.57 2.07
CA ILE A 29 6.29 11.04 1.10
C ILE A 29 5.85 9.63 1.52
N GLY A 30 6.78 8.77 1.92
CA GLY A 30 6.46 7.41 2.38
C GLY A 30 5.55 7.41 3.63
N ARG A 31 5.75 8.34 4.56
CA ARG A 31 4.87 8.49 5.73
C ARG A 31 3.47 8.95 5.34
N ALA A 32 3.36 9.98 4.51
CA ALA A 32 2.07 10.49 4.04
C ALA A 32 1.30 9.41 3.25
N PHE A 33 1.96 8.79 2.28
CA PHE A 33 1.38 7.70 1.49
C PHE A 33 1.02 6.48 2.35
N GLY A 34 1.87 6.13 3.31
CA GLY A 34 1.61 5.04 4.25
C GLY A 34 0.40 5.28 5.15
N GLN A 35 0.18 6.53 5.59
CA GLN A 35 -1.04 6.91 6.32
C GLN A 35 -2.28 6.76 5.42
N THR A 36 -2.22 7.25 4.19
CA THR A 36 -3.32 7.07 3.22
C THR A 36 -3.63 5.60 2.96
N LEU A 37 -2.61 4.77 2.72
CA LEU A 37 -2.80 3.33 2.51
C LEU A 37 -3.38 2.64 3.76
N LYS A 38 -2.99 3.07 4.96
CA LYS A 38 -3.50 2.52 6.22
C LYS A 38 -4.99 2.81 6.37
N GLU A 39 -5.40 4.05 6.12
CA GLU A 39 -6.80 4.46 6.16
C GLU A 39 -7.61 3.76 5.07
N PHE A 40 -7.10 3.72 3.84
CA PHE A 40 -7.74 3.03 2.72
C PHE A 40 -7.95 1.53 3.03
N LYS A 41 -6.95 0.86 3.62
CA LYS A 41 -7.07 -0.55 4.05
C LYS A 41 -8.14 -0.71 5.13
N LYS A 42 -8.21 0.21 6.10
CA LYS A 42 -9.20 0.18 7.17
C LYS A 42 -10.62 0.32 6.60
N SER A 43 -10.87 1.34 5.78
CA SER A 43 -12.17 1.57 5.17
C SER A 43 -12.59 0.42 4.25
N THR A 44 -11.67 -0.12 3.45
CA THR A 44 -11.95 -1.29 2.61
C THR A 44 -12.32 -2.52 3.45
N ARG A 45 -11.68 -2.71 4.60
CA ARG A 45 -11.98 -3.84 5.49
C ARG A 45 -13.35 -3.70 6.12
N GLU A 46 -13.70 -2.52 6.65
CA GLU A 46 -15.02 -2.24 7.23
C GLU A 46 -16.12 -2.49 6.20
N LEU A 47 -15.98 -1.97 4.98
CA LEU A 47 -16.91 -2.22 3.88
C LEU A 47 -17.05 -3.71 3.52
N THR A 48 -15.94 -4.47 3.59
CA THR A 48 -15.96 -5.90 3.28
C THR A 48 -16.61 -6.71 4.39
N GLU A 49 -16.35 -6.37 5.66
CA GLU A 49 -16.97 -7.02 6.82
C GLU A 49 -18.49 -6.77 6.84
N ASP A 50 -18.93 -5.53 6.63
CA ASP A 50 -20.36 -5.18 6.55
C ASP A 50 -21.08 -5.96 5.44
N VAL A 51 -20.49 -6.03 4.24
CA VAL A 51 -21.05 -6.80 3.12
C VAL A 51 -21.03 -8.31 3.39
N MET A 52 -20.01 -8.83 4.06
CA MET A 52 -19.94 -10.25 4.41
C MET A 52 -20.98 -10.64 5.46
N ASP A 53 -21.22 -9.77 6.45
CA ASP A 53 -22.23 -10.00 7.48
C ASP A 53 -23.65 -9.93 6.89
N ASP A 54 -23.94 -8.95 6.01
CA ASP A 54 -25.22 -8.87 5.28
C ASP A 54 -25.50 -10.14 4.45
N ILE A 55 -24.49 -10.63 3.70
CA ILE A 55 -24.62 -11.85 2.90
C ILE A 55 -24.83 -13.08 3.79
N LYS A 56 -24.18 -13.13 4.96
CA LYS A 56 -24.26 -14.26 5.90
C LYS A 56 -25.63 -14.33 6.56
N ASP A 57 -26.20 -13.19 6.94
CA ASP A 57 -27.55 -13.08 7.50
C ASP A 57 -28.64 -13.43 6.47
N GLU A 58 -28.43 -13.05 5.20
CA GLU A 58 -29.35 -13.41 4.11
C GLU A 58 -29.30 -14.92 3.79
N LYS A 59 -28.13 -15.55 3.85
CA LYS A 59 -27.98 -17.01 3.69
C LYS A 59 -28.59 -17.81 4.83
N GLU A 60 -28.52 -17.34 6.08
CA GLU A 60 -29.15 -18.02 7.22
C GLU A 60 -30.69 -17.96 7.12
N LYS A 61 -31.25 -16.85 6.61
CA LYS A 61 -32.69 -16.72 6.36
C LYS A 61 -33.19 -17.59 5.21
N LEU A 62 -32.36 -17.90 4.21
CA LEU A 62 -32.73 -18.78 3.09
C LEU A 62 -32.66 -20.28 3.44
N THR A 63 -32.01 -20.66 4.55
CA THR A 63 -31.76 -22.06 4.92
C THR A 63 -32.58 -22.54 6.12
N LYS A 64 -33.29 -21.64 6.80
CA LYS A 64 -34.36 -21.95 7.78
C LYS A 64 -35.73 -21.88 7.12
#